data_AF-A0A7Y5KVK1-F1
#
_entry.id   AF-A0A7Y5KVK1-F1
#
_cell.length_a   1.000
_cell.length_b   1.000
_cell.length_c   1.000
_cell.angle_alpha   90.00
_cell.angle_beta   90.00
_cell.angle_gamma   90.00
#
_symmetry.space_group_name_H-M   'P 1'
#
loop_
_entity.id
_entity.type
_entity.pdbx_description
1 polymer ?
#
loop_
_entity_poly.entity_id
_entity_poly.type
_entity_poly.pdbx_seq_one_letter_code
_entity_poly.pdbx_strand_id
1 'polypeptide(L)'
;MSKIGLRVAAVVAFGSFAALATSSVFAGGTVTETKPECALATAVLLVGNGGDSDAHWQKIRGFLESQRVWTIGSAKPGVAGEVELVQWDVVSPRTTGPQHAFSVRCGTGGTCNNVAQGFLKAYPEVQPAPVVFCGDQQAVLSNPTGR
;
A
#
# COMPACT_ATOMS: atom_id res chain seq x y z
N MET A 1 -17.11 -2.11 54.28
CA MET A 1 -17.14 -3.48 53.72
C MET A 1 -17.99 -3.45 52.46
N SER A 2 -17.39 -3.59 51.27
CA SER A 2 -18.01 -4.22 50.10
C SER A 2 -16.92 -4.49 49.06
N LYS A 3 -16.90 -5.72 48.54
CA LYS A 3 -15.94 -6.28 47.58
C LYS A 3 -16.45 -6.10 46.15
N ILE A 4 -15.63 -6.56 45.19
CA ILE A 4 -15.91 -6.85 43.76
C ILE A 4 -15.49 -5.65 42.88
N GLY A 5 -14.41 -5.66 42.10
CA GLY A 5 -13.78 -6.78 41.38
C GLY A 5 -14.31 -6.79 39.95
N LEU A 6 -13.72 -6.00 39.04
CA LEU A 6 -14.04 -6.10 37.61
C LEU A 6 -12.75 -5.95 36.78
N ARG A 7 -12.35 -7.06 36.17
CA ARG A 7 -11.32 -7.13 35.14
C ARG A 7 -11.89 -6.49 33.87
N VAL A 8 -11.26 -5.43 33.36
CA VAL A 8 -11.60 -4.92 32.02
C VAL A 8 -10.86 -5.79 31.01
N ALA A 9 -11.63 -6.68 30.40
CA ALA A 9 -11.23 -7.50 29.28
C ALA A 9 -10.98 -6.63 28.03
N ALA A 10 -9.96 -7.03 27.28
CA ALA A 10 -9.69 -6.54 25.94
C ALA A 10 -10.93 -6.75 25.06
N VAL A 11 -11.51 -5.66 24.56
CA VAL A 11 -12.51 -5.72 23.50
C VAL A 11 -11.78 -5.56 22.18
N VAL A 12 -11.48 -6.69 21.55
CA VAL A 12 -11.24 -6.78 20.11
C VAL A 12 -12.60 -6.54 19.46
N ALA A 13 -12.89 -5.29 19.11
CA ALA A 13 -14.04 -4.96 18.28
C ALA A 13 -13.63 -5.09 16.81
N PHE A 14 -14.01 -6.21 16.20
CA PHE A 14 -14.29 -6.29 14.78
C PHE A 14 -15.42 -5.29 14.48
N GLY A 15 -15.04 -4.12 13.95
CA GLY A 15 -15.93 -3.05 13.53
C GLY A 15 -16.15 -3.11 12.03
N SER A 16 -17.38 -3.42 11.65
CA SER A 16 -17.91 -3.63 10.31
C SER A 16 -17.73 -2.45 9.35
N PHE A 17 -17.65 -2.82 8.07
CA PHE A 17 -17.83 -1.98 6.88
C PHE A 17 -19.02 -1.01 7.01
N ALA A 18 -18.75 0.25 7.35
CA ALA A 18 -19.71 1.34 7.26
C ALA A 18 -18.99 2.69 7.13
N ALA A 19 -18.29 2.91 6.01
CA ALA A 19 -17.88 4.24 5.55
C ALA A 19 -17.63 4.26 4.03
N LEU A 20 -18.58 3.74 3.25
CA LEU A 20 -18.62 3.94 1.79
C LEU A 20 -19.43 5.21 1.48
N ALA A 21 -18.93 6.38 1.84
CA ALA A 21 -19.58 7.65 1.48
C ALA A 21 -18.63 8.85 1.25
N THR A 22 -17.32 8.66 1.31
CA THR A 22 -16.34 9.63 0.80
C THR A 22 -15.24 8.85 0.11
N SER A 23 -15.11 8.95 -1.21
CA SER A 23 -13.96 8.38 -1.95
C SER A 23 -12.73 9.26 -1.68
N SER A 24 -12.23 9.18 -0.44
CA SER A 24 -11.06 9.83 0.11
C SER A 24 -9.97 8.79 0.41
N VAL A 25 -9.96 7.66 -0.31
CA VAL A 25 -8.94 6.58 -0.20
C VAL A 25 -7.52 7.13 -0.44
N PHE A 26 -7.45 8.32 -1.02
CA PHE A 26 -6.25 9.00 -1.47
C PHE A 26 -6.07 10.40 -0.84
N ALA A 27 -6.94 10.78 0.10
CA ALA A 27 -6.94 12.10 0.74
C ALA A 27 -6.53 11.97 2.22
N GLY A 28 -5.23 11.81 2.44
CA GLY A 28 -4.64 11.90 3.76
C GLY A 28 -3.13 12.06 3.60
N GLY A 29 -2.52 13.05 4.25
CA GLY A 29 -1.07 13.30 4.20
C GLY A 29 -0.22 12.23 4.91
N THR A 30 -0.78 11.04 5.13
CA THR A 30 -0.18 9.92 5.85
C THR A 30 -0.45 8.63 5.08
N VAL A 31 0.51 7.72 5.11
CA VAL A 31 0.36 6.40 4.49
C VAL A 31 -0.81 5.66 5.11
N THR A 32 -1.65 5.09 4.26
CA THR A 32 -2.68 4.14 4.72
C THR A 32 -2.04 2.77 4.82
N GLU A 33 -1.79 2.32 6.05
CA GLU A 33 -1.08 1.07 6.32
C GLU A 33 -2.00 -0.16 6.33
N THR A 34 -1.38 -1.32 6.21
CA THR A 34 -2.05 -2.61 6.43
C THR A 34 -1.51 -3.34 7.66
N LYS A 35 -2.08 -4.51 7.97
CA LYS A 35 -1.60 -5.37 9.06
C LYS A 35 -0.18 -5.90 8.77
N PRO A 36 0.79 -5.75 9.69
CA PRO A 36 2.17 -6.21 9.46
C PRO A 36 2.28 -7.69 9.10
N GLU A 37 1.42 -8.53 9.70
CA GLU A 37 1.35 -9.98 9.52
C GLU A 37 0.73 -10.42 8.19
N CYS A 38 0.32 -9.49 7.33
CA CYS A 38 -0.22 -9.85 6.03
C CYS A 38 0.83 -10.59 5.19
N ALA A 39 0.53 -11.84 4.78
CA ALA A 39 1.48 -12.69 4.06
C ALA A 39 1.74 -12.24 2.61
N LEU A 40 0.95 -11.31 2.05
CA LEU A 40 1.22 -10.71 0.75
C LEU A 40 0.52 -9.35 0.72
N ALA A 41 1.30 -8.29 0.53
CA ALA A 41 0.78 -6.93 0.52
C ALA A 41 1.22 -6.18 -0.74
N THR A 42 0.48 -5.15 -1.10
CA THR A 42 0.77 -4.27 -2.23
C THR A 42 0.76 -2.83 -1.75
N ALA A 43 1.89 -2.13 -1.87
CA ALA A 43 2.00 -0.70 -1.61
C ALA A 43 1.86 0.06 -2.94
N VAL A 44 0.75 0.76 -3.14
CA VAL A 44 0.59 1.71 -4.24
C VAL A 44 1.30 3.00 -3.88
N LEU A 45 2.31 3.37 -4.66
CA LEU A 45 3.20 4.50 -4.36
C LEU A 45 2.89 5.72 -5.23
N LEU A 46 2.58 5.50 -6.50
CA LEU A 46 2.24 6.54 -7.47
C LEU A 46 1.04 6.09 -8.29
N VAL A 47 0.29 7.06 -8.82
CA VAL A 47 -0.82 6.82 -9.75
C VAL A 47 -0.70 7.79 -10.92
N GLY A 48 -1.19 7.42 -12.10
CA GLY A 48 -1.10 8.30 -13.27
C GLY A 48 -1.84 7.77 -14.49
N ASN A 49 -1.72 8.48 -15.61
CA ASN A 49 -2.41 8.17 -16.86
C ASN A 49 -1.53 7.40 -17.86
N GLY A 50 -0.37 6.89 -17.44
CA GLY A 50 0.50 6.04 -18.25
C GLY A 50 1.53 6.78 -19.11
N GLY A 51 1.28 8.03 -19.48
CA GLY A 51 2.21 8.86 -20.27
C GLY A 51 3.59 9.04 -19.63
N ASP A 52 3.67 9.04 -18.30
CA ASP A 52 4.90 9.22 -17.53
C ASP A 52 5.34 7.94 -16.80
N SER A 53 4.96 6.77 -17.31
CA SER A 53 5.23 5.46 -16.70
C SER A 53 6.70 5.26 -16.36
N ASP A 54 7.61 5.61 -17.28
CA ASP A 54 9.05 5.42 -17.07
C ASP A 54 9.60 6.33 -15.96
N ALA A 55 9.12 7.57 -15.89
CA ALA A 55 9.51 8.50 -14.83
C ALA A 55 9.04 8.00 -13.45
N HIS A 56 7.83 7.45 -13.37
CA HIS A 56 7.32 6.82 -12.15
C HIS A 56 8.17 5.62 -11.74
N TRP A 57 8.53 4.74 -12.67
CA TRP A 57 9.37 3.59 -12.36
C TRP A 57 10.79 3.98 -11.98
N GLN A 58 11.38 4.97 -12.63
CA GLN A 58 12.68 5.51 -12.22
C GLN A 58 12.64 6.08 -10.81
N LYS A 59 11.58 6.80 -10.43
CA LYS A 59 11.40 7.32 -9.08
C LYS A 59 11.30 6.19 -8.04
N ILE A 60 10.49 5.16 -8.32
CA ILE A 60 10.33 4.01 -7.42
C ILE A 60 11.63 3.21 -7.30
N ARG A 61 12.28 2.87 -8.42
CA ARG A 61 13.55 2.13 -8.43
C ARG A 61 14.65 2.90 -7.71
N GLY A 62 14.81 4.19 -8.02
CA GLY A 62 15.80 5.06 -7.38
C GLY A 62 15.61 5.12 -5.87
N PHE A 63 14.36 5.16 -5.39
CA PHE A 63 14.09 5.05 -3.95
C PHE A 63 14.52 3.69 -3.38
N LEU A 64 14.06 2.58 -3.95
CA LEU A 64 14.37 1.24 -3.43
C LEU A 64 15.89 0.97 -3.42
N GLU A 65 16.59 1.38 -4.48
CA GLU A 65 18.04 1.28 -4.59
C GLU A 65 18.79 2.18 -3.59
N SER A 66 18.24 3.35 -3.25
CA SER A 66 18.82 4.24 -2.23
C SER A 66 18.78 3.65 -0.83
N GLN A 67 17.75 2.84 -0.52
CA GLN A 67 17.57 2.26 0.80
C GLN A 67 18.46 1.03 1.03
N ARG A 68 18.77 0.26 -0.02
CA ARG A 68 19.64 -0.95 0.01
C ARG A 68 19.27 -2.02 1.06
N VAL A 69 18.08 -1.96 1.63
CA VAL A 69 17.56 -2.93 2.62
C VAL A 69 16.59 -3.94 2.02
N TRP A 70 16.14 -3.72 0.78
CA TRP A 70 15.19 -4.58 0.08
C TRP A 70 15.80 -5.18 -1.18
N THR A 71 15.47 -6.44 -1.44
CA THR A 71 15.81 -7.13 -2.68
C THR A 71 14.68 -6.95 -3.68
N ILE A 72 14.99 -6.30 -4.81
CA ILE A 72 14.05 -6.16 -5.92
C ILE A 72 14.05 -7.46 -6.71
N GLY A 73 12.88 -8.09 -6.84
CA GLY A 73 12.73 -9.38 -7.50
C GLY A 73 11.28 -9.86 -7.43
N SER A 74 11.06 -11.16 -7.34
CA SER A 74 9.72 -11.74 -7.15
C SER A 74 9.44 -11.94 -5.66
N ALA A 75 8.61 -11.06 -5.09
CA ALA A 75 8.26 -11.10 -3.68
C ALA A 75 7.47 -12.37 -3.33
N LYS A 76 8.02 -13.20 -2.43
CA LYS A 76 7.35 -14.43 -1.99
C LYS A 76 6.44 -14.18 -0.78
N PRO A 77 5.24 -14.79 -0.73
CA PRO A 77 4.38 -14.62 0.43
C PRO A 77 5.04 -15.06 1.74
N GLY A 78 4.94 -14.23 2.78
CA GLY A 78 5.54 -14.43 4.09
C GLY A 78 7.04 -14.07 4.20
N VAL A 79 7.70 -13.68 3.10
CA VAL A 79 9.13 -13.35 3.11
C VAL A 79 9.33 -11.85 3.26
N ALA A 80 9.92 -11.43 4.37
CA ALA A 80 10.27 -10.04 4.59
C ALA A 80 11.52 -9.65 3.78
N GLY A 81 11.58 -8.39 3.32
CA GLY A 81 12.76 -7.85 2.63
C GLY A 81 12.75 -8.03 1.11
N GLU A 82 11.81 -8.80 0.54
CA GLU A 82 11.63 -8.92 -0.91
C GLU A 82 10.53 -7.98 -1.40
N VAL A 83 10.78 -7.29 -2.50
CA VAL A 83 9.83 -6.39 -3.17
C VAL A 83 9.79 -6.67 -4.67
N GLU A 84 8.60 -6.62 -5.25
CA GLU A 84 8.34 -6.81 -6.68
C GLU A 84 7.68 -5.55 -7.25
N LEU A 85 8.20 -5.02 -8.34
CA LEU A 85 7.59 -3.88 -9.02
C LEU A 85 6.40 -4.35 -9.85
N VAL A 86 5.21 -3.80 -9.58
CA VAL A 86 3.99 -4.18 -10.28
C VAL A 86 3.19 -2.96 -10.69
N GLN A 87 2.87 -2.90 -11.98
CA GLN A 87 1.88 -1.98 -12.52
C GLN A 87 0.49 -2.61 -12.43
N TRP A 88 -0.51 -1.81 -12.10
CA TRP A 88 -1.92 -2.20 -12.15
C TRP A 88 -2.72 -1.21 -12.96
N ASP A 89 -3.80 -1.70 -13.56
CA ASP A 89 -4.84 -0.88 -14.15
C ASP A 89 -5.90 -0.57 -13.09
N VAL A 90 -6.25 0.70 -12.93
CA VAL A 90 -7.28 1.13 -11.97
C VAL A 90 -8.65 0.70 -12.50
N VAL A 91 -9.42 -0.02 -11.67
CA VAL A 91 -10.77 -0.47 -12.03
C VAL A 91 -11.71 0.74 -12.03
N SER A 92 -12.44 0.91 -13.14
CA SER A 92 -13.40 2.02 -13.33
C SER A 92 -12.79 3.40 -13.02
N PRO A 93 -11.76 3.82 -13.77
CA PRO A 93 -11.18 5.14 -13.57
C PRO A 93 -12.28 6.18 -13.82
N ARG A 94 -12.38 7.18 -12.94
CA ARG A 94 -13.21 8.35 -13.24
C ARG A 94 -12.70 8.98 -14.53
N THR A 95 -13.55 9.65 -15.29
CA THR A 95 -13.24 10.20 -16.63
C THR A 95 -11.99 11.11 -16.65
N THR A 96 -11.59 11.65 -15.49
CA THR A 96 -10.39 12.48 -15.30
C THR A 96 -9.43 11.93 -14.22
N GLY A 97 -9.62 10.69 -13.78
CA GLY A 97 -8.84 10.04 -12.72
C GLY A 97 -7.66 9.24 -13.27
N PRO A 98 -6.72 8.81 -12.40
CA PRO A 98 -5.60 8.00 -12.80
C PRO A 98 -6.05 6.64 -13.37
N GLN A 99 -5.39 6.20 -14.43
CA GLN A 99 -5.66 4.93 -15.11
C GLN A 99 -4.75 3.79 -14.65
N HIS A 100 -3.57 4.13 -14.13
CA HIS A 100 -2.58 3.16 -13.68
C HIS A 100 -2.13 3.47 -12.25
N ALA A 101 -1.85 2.40 -11.52
CA ALA A 101 -1.19 2.43 -10.22
C ALA A 101 0.19 1.77 -10.34
N PHE A 102 1.19 2.46 -9.81
CA PHE A 102 2.58 2.03 -9.78
C PHE A 102 2.88 1.61 -8.36
N SER A 103 3.16 0.32 -8.18
CA SER A 103 3.15 -0.30 -6.87
C SER A 103 4.34 -1.21 -6.65
N VAL A 104 4.49 -1.62 -5.41
CA VAL A 104 5.43 -2.65 -4.96
C VAL A 104 4.64 -3.72 -4.24
N ARG A 105 4.75 -4.97 -4.69
CA ARG A 105 4.28 -6.13 -3.93
C ARG A 105 5.37 -6.56 -2.96
N CYS A 106 4.98 -6.87 -1.74
CA CYS A 106 5.89 -7.32 -0.68
C CYS A 106 5.43 -8.63 -0.10
N GLY A 107 6.38 -9.46 0.31
CA GLY A 107 6.09 -10.71 1.00
C GLY A 107 5.50 -10.54 2.40
N THR A 108 5.58 -9.34 2.99
CA THR A 108 4.88 -9.04 4.24
C THR A 108 4.26 -7.65 4.23
N GLY A 109 3.15 -7.48 4.96
CA GLY A 109 2.53 -6.17 5.21
C GLY A 109 3.50 -5.18 5.85
N GLY A 110 4.32 -5.64 6.80
CA GLY A 110 5.33 -4.80 7.44
C GLY A 110 6.38 -4.26 6.45
N THR A 111 6.81 -5.08 5.48
CA THR A 111 7.72 -4.62 4.42
C THR A 111 7.06 -3.52 3.59
N CYS A 112 5.82 -3.72 3.15
CA CYS A 112 5.10 -2.73 2.34
C CYS A 112 4.76 -1.45 3.11
N ASN A 113 4.43 -1.52 4.41
CA ASN A 113 4.24 -0.34 5.24
C ASN A 113 5.55 0.48 5.32
N ASN A 114 6.68 -0.17 5.59
CA ASN A 114 7.98 0.51 5.66
C ASN A 114 8.37 1.15 4.31
N VAL A 115 8.11 0.45 3.20
CA VAL A 115 8.36 0.97 1.86
C VAL A 115 7.49 2.20 1.59
N ALA A 116 6.18 2.12 1.85
CA ALA A 116 5.26 3.22 1.64
C ALA A 116 5.59 4.45 2.51
N GLN A 117 5.89 4.24 3.80
CA GLN A 117 6.31 5.32 4.71
C GLN A 117 7.64 5.95 4.27
N GLY A 118 8.63 5.11 3.93
CA GLY A 118 9.92 5.59 3.46
C GLY A 118 9.79 6.37 2.16
N PHE A 119 8.92 5.92 1.25
CA PHE A 119 8.66 6.59 -0.01
C PHE A 119 8.02 7.95 0.19
N LEU A 120 6.97 8.06 1.03
CA LEU A 120 6.34 9.34 1.36
C LEU A 120 7.30 10.28 2.08
N LYS A 121 8.19 9.75 2.93
CA LYS A 121 9.22 10.54 3.60
C LYS A 121 10.26 11.08 2.62
N ALA A 122 10.65 10.30 1.62
CA ALA A 122 11.59 10.71 0.58
C ALA A 122 10.96 11.71 -0.40
N TYR A 123 9.64 11.59 -0.63
CA TYR A 123 8.89 12.41 -1.58
C TYR A 123 7.59 12.93 -0.95
N PRO A 124 7.67 13.90 -0.03
CA PRO A 124 6.50 14.42 0.68
C PRO A 124 5.50 15.14 -0.24
N GLU A 125 5.93 15.52 -1.45
CA GLU A 125 5.08 16.11 -2.48
C GLU A 125 4.20 15.09 -3.21
N VAL A 126 4.43 13.79 -3.04
CA VAL A 126 3.65 12.75 -3.70
C VAL A 126 2.22 12.79 -3.19
N GLN A 127 1.31 13.07 -4.12
CA GLN A 127 -0.11 12.97 -3.93
C GLN A 127 -0.71 12.08 -5.03
N PRO A 128 -1.61 11.16 -4.67
CA PRO A 128 -2.07 10.91 -3.31
C PRO A 128 -1.01 10.18 -2.45
N ALA A 129 -1.16 10.25 -1.13
CA ALA A 129 -0.27 9.52 -0.24
C ALA A 129 -0.35 8.00 -0.51
N PRO A 130 0.76 7.27 -0.33
CA PRO A 130 0.79 5.83 -0.55
C PRO A 130 -0.24 5.06 0.26
N VAL A 131 -0.79 4.01 -0.35
CA VAL A 131 -1.78 3.11 0.27
C VAL A 131 -1.25 1.70 0.22
N VAL A 132 -1.29 1.01 1.34
CA VAL A 132 -0.90 -0.38 1.48
C VAL A 132 -2.11 -1.26 1.65
N PHE A 133 -2.13 -2.27 0.82
CA PHE A 133 -3.21 -3.19 0.70
C PHE A 133 -2.76 -4.59 1.13
N CYS A 134 -3.62 -5.33 1.84
CA CYS A 134 -3.38 -6.72 2.19
C CYS A 134 -4.23 -7.65 1.33
N GLY A 135 -3.62 -8.66 0.72
CA GLY A 135 -4.32 -9.64 -0.11
C GLY A 135 -4.72 -9.09 -1.48
N ASP A 136 -5.80 -9.66 -2.03
CA ASP A 136 -6.26 -9.39 -3.38
C ASP A 136 -6.88 -8.00 -3.54
N GLN A 137 -6.42 -7.23 -4.53
CA GLN A 137 -6.84 -5.86 -4.80
C GLN A 137 -7.75 -5.73 -6.01
N GLN A 138 -8.24 -6.85 -6.54
CA GLN A 138 -9.09 -6.92 -7.73
C GLN A 138 -10.34 -6.03 -7.73
N ALA A 139 -10.81 -5.60 -6.56
CA ALA A 139 -11.92 -4.65 -6.46
C ALA A 139 -11.57 -3.23 -6.93
N VAL A 140 -10.28 -2.86 -6.95
CA VAL A 140 -9.80 -1.50 -7.24
C VAL A 140 -8.66 -1.50 -8.27
N LEU A 141 -7.88 -2.58 -8.35
CA LEU A 141 -6.70 -2.73 -9.19
C LEU A 141 -6.80 -4.04 -9.98
N SER A 142 -6.54 -3.99 -11.28
CA SER A 142 -6.65 -5.12 -12.17
C SER A 142 -5.40 -5.27 -13.04
N ASN A 143 -5.29 -6.39 -13.76
CA ASN A 143 -4.25 -6.64 -14.76
C ASN A 143 -2.80 -6.38 -14.28
N PRO A 144 -2.33 -7.09 -13.24
CA PRO A 144 -0.98 -6.90 -12.74
C PRO A 144 0.07 -7.22 -13.80
N THR A 145 0.94 -6.25 -14.10
CA THR A 145 2.05 -6.41 -15.02
C THR A 145 3.38 -6.18 -14.29
N GLY A 146 4.24 -7.20 -14.25
CA GLY A 146 5.58 -7.10 -13.65
C GLY A 146 6.49 -6.14 -14.44
N ARG A 147 7.36 -5.42 -13.73
CA ARG A 147 8.19 -4.34 -14.29
C ARG A 147 9.64 -4.36 -13.82
#